data_AF-A0A6J4SH22-F1
#
_entry.id   AF-A0A6J4SH22-F1
#
_cell.length_a   1.000
_cell.length_b   1.000
_cell.length_c   1.000
_cell.angle_alpha   90.00
_cell.angle_beta   90.00
_cell.angle_gamma   90.00
#
_symmetry.space_group_name_H-M   'P 1'
#
loop_
_entity.id
_entity.type
_entity.pdbx_description
1 polymer ?
#
loop_
_entity_poly.entity_id
_entity_poly.type
_entity_poly.pdbx_seq_one_letter_code
_entity_poly.pdbx_strand_id
1 'polypeptide(L)'
;MTPETLVCPNCAEPHPPDERFCRSCNMPLVISGAEALEQPVSARHERARKIDPRYIEGDLVRVAGAMNQAEAEFVQGLLLEEGIPSTLRRTRGFDVPDMLAAGPRDVMVPAAGRDAARDVLLEAEIVRDEPPGDEPAPWRVLAVLLAVLAVGALVVWLGTELAA
;
A
#
# COMPACT_ATOMS: atom_id res chain seq x y z
N MET A 1 15.90 -46.64 1.03
CA MET A 1 16.09 -45.20 1.23
C MET A 1 17.55 -44.91 0.96
N THR A 2 17.90 -44.53 -0.27
CA THR A 2 19.26 -44.08 -0.60
C THR A 2 19.50 -42.75 0.12
N PRO A 3 20.66 -42.54 0.77
CA PRO A 3 20.93 -41.29 1.47
C PRO A 3 20.88 -40.14 0.46
N GLU A 4 20.03 -39.14 0.75
CA GLU A 4 19.98 -37.89 -0.02
C GLU A 4 21.39 -37.28 -0.01
N THR A 5 22.02 -37.22 -1.19
CA THR A 5 23.37 -36.69 -1.33
C THR A 5 23.25 -35.18 -1.51
N LEU A 6 24.02 -34.41 -0.74
CA LEU A 6 24.07 -32.96 -0.89
C LEU A 6 25.19 -32.61 -1.89
N VAL A 7 25.02 -31.55 -2.67
CA VAL A 7 25.98 -31.08 -3.68
C VAL A 7 26.15 -29.58 -3.54
N CYS A 8 27.39 -29.11 -3.67
CA CYS A 8 27.65 -27.68 -3.71
C CYS A 8 27.24 -27.10 -5.08
N PRO A 9 26.37 -26.07 -5.15
CA PRO A 9 25.97 -25.48 -6.43
C PRO A 9 27.09 -24.73 -7.16
N ASN A 10 28.18 -24.38 -6.45
CA ASN A 10 29.33 -23.67 -7.03
C ASN A 10 30.50 -24.60 -7.36
N CYS A 11 30.85 -25.53 -6.46
CA CYS A 11 31.98 -26.45 -6.64
C CYS A 11 31.57 -27.78 -7.31
N ALA A 12 30.28 -28.07 -7.41
CA ALA A 12 29.72 -29.35 -7.87
C ALA A 12 30.19 -30.59 -7.08
N GLU A 13 30.77 -30.38 -5.89
CA GLU A 13 31.31 -31.46 -5.07
C GLU A 13 30.21 -32.08 -4.19
N PRO A 14 30.15 -33.42 -4.06
CA PRO A 14 29.19 -34.11 -3.21
C PRO A 14 29.61 -34.06 -1.74
N HIS A 15 28.62 -33.94 -0.86
CA HIS A 15 28.78 -33.80 0.58
C HIS A 15 27.80 -34.74 1.32
N PRO A 16 28.18 -35.21 2.52
CA PRO A 16 27.32 -36.01 3.37
C PRO A 16 26.16 -35.16 3.95
N PRO A 17 25.01 -35.77 4.31
CA PRO A 17 23.78 -35.07 4.66
C PRO A 17 23.83 -34.31 5.99
N ASP A 18 24.85 -34.52 6.81
CA ASP A 18 25.09 -33.79 8.06
C ASP A 18 25.75 -32.42 7.85
N GLU A 19 26.33 -32.16 6.67
CA GLU A 19 26.92 -30.87 6.32
C GLU A 19 25.88 -29.88 5.78
N ARG A 20 25.99 -28.61 6.18
CA ARG A 20 25.11 -27.52 5.68
C ARG A 20 25.79 -26.62 4.65
N PHE A 21 27.12 -26.48 4.72
CA PHE A 21 27.90 -25.57 3.89
C PHE A 21 29.11 -26.30 3.30
N CYS A 22 29.47 -25.95 2.06
CA CYS A 22 30.65 -26.49 1.41
C CYS A 22 31.93 -26.02 2.12
N ARG A 23 32.82 -26.95 2.48
CA ARG A 23 34.09 -26.64 3.16
C ARG A 23 35.08 -25.83 2.29
N SER A 24 34.89 -25.83 0.96
CA SER A 24 35.77 -25.16 0.00
C SER A 24 35.34 -23.72 -0.29
N CYS A 25 34.08 -23.50 -0.66
CA CYS A 25 33.57 -22.18 -1.06
C CYS A 25 32.52 -21.58 -0.11
N ASN A 26 32.18 -22.28 0.98
CA ASN A 26 31.23 -21.85 2.01
C ASN A 26 29.79 -21.59 1.52
N MET A 27 29.43 -22.03 0.31
CA MET A 27 28.06 -21.99 -0.19
C MET A 27 27.15 -23.00 0.52
N PRO A 28 25.86 -22.68 0.74
CA PRO A 28 24.88 -23.65 1.24
C PRO A 28 24.77 -24.83 0.28
N LEU A 29 24.76 -26.04 0.82
CA LEU A 29 24.63 -27.27 0.04
C LEU A 29 23.17 -27.52 -0.35
N VAL A 30 22.95 -28.05 -1.56
CA VAL A 30 21.62 -28.38 -2.09
C VAL A 30 21.49 -29.87 -2.34
N ILE A 31 20.28 -30.43 -2.32
CA ILE A 31 20.08 -31.86 -2.59
C ILE A 31 20.39 -32.16 -4.06
N SER A 32 21.18 -33.20 -4.33
CA SER A 32 21.51 -33.63 -5.69
C SER A 32 20.25 -33.97 -6.47
N GLY A 33 20.00 -33.30 -7.60
CA GLY A 33 18.80 -33.51 -8.41
C GLY A 33 17.52 -32.95 -7.81
N ALA A 34 17.58 -32.22 -6.69
CA ALA A 34 16.47 -31.34 -6.34
C ALA A 34 16.45 -30.20 -7.36
N GLU A 35 15.41 -30.20 -8.20
CA GLU A 35 15.11 -29.06 -9.03
C GLU A 35 14.92 -27.85 -8.11
N ALA A 36 15.60 -26.74 -8.43
CA ALA A 36 15.21 -25.48 -7.84
C ALA A 36 13.70 -25.34 -8.11
N LEU A 37 12.91 -25.07 -7.07
CA LEU A 37 11.51 -24.68 -7.26
C LEU A 37 11.51 -23.30 -7.91
N GLU A 38 11.83 -23.25 -9.20
CA GLU A 38 11.80 -22.06 -10.04
C GLU A 38 10.36 -21.56 -10.16
N GLN A 39 9.39 -22.47 -10.07
CA GLN A 39 7.98 -22.13 -10.13
C GLN A 39 7.42 -21.71 -8.77
N PRO A 40 6.79 -20.53 -8.65
CA PRO A 40 6.13 -20.12 -7.43
C PRO A 40 4.98 -21.07 -7.08
N VAL A 41 4.87 -21.44 -5.81
CA VAL A 41 3.84 -22.35 -5.28
C VAL A 41 2.41 -21.82 -5.53
N SER A 42 2.24 -20.50 -5.61
CA SER A 42 1.00 -19.83 -6.00
C SER A 42 1.25 -18.37 -6.38
N ALA A 43 0.29 -17.75 -7.08
CA ALA A 43 0.31 -16.31 -7.38
C ALA A 43 0.36 -15.43 -6.11
N ARG A 44 -0.10 -15.92 -4.95
CA ARG A 44 0.02 -15.20 -3.68
C ARG A 44 1.47 -15.24 -3.16
N HIS A 45 2.13 -16.39 -3.29
CA HIS A 45 3.53 -16.56 -2.90
C HIS A 45 4.45 -15.71 -3.78
N GLU A 46 4.20 -15.67 -5.09
CA GLU A 46 4.95 -14.82 -6.01
C GLU A 46 4.88 -13.34 -5.64
N ARG A 47 3.68 -12.83 -5.39
CA ARG A 47 3.47 -11.44 -4.94
C ARG A 47 4.17 -11.14 -3.61
N ALA A 48 4.10 -12.07 -2.66
CA ALA A 48 4.74 -11.88 -1.36
C ALA A 48 6.27 -11.75 -1.45
N ARG A 49 6.92 -12.37 -2.45
CA ARG A 49 8.37 -12.25 -2.64
C ARG A 49 8.82 -10.87 -3.11
N LYS A 50 7.93 -10.11 -3.77
CA LYS A 50 8.24 -8.76 -4.24
C LYS A 50 8.23 -7.71 -3.12
N ILE A 51 7.56 -8.00 -2.00
CA ILE A 51 7.38 -7.06 -0.90
C ILE A 51 8.72 -6.79 -0.20
N ASP A 52 9.10 -5.52 -0.10
CA ASP A 52 10.24 -5.06 0.69
C ASP A 52 9.87 -5.07 2.19
N PRO A 53 10.62 -5.80 3.05
CA PRO A 53 10.38 -5.85 4.48
C PRO A 53 10.32 -4.49 5.18
N ARG A 54 11.00 -3.47 4.64
CA ARG A 54 11.06 -2.12 5.22
C ARG A 54 9.73 -1.38 5.20
N TYR A 55 8.80 -1.77 4.32
CA TYR A 55 7.53 -1.08 4.11
C TYR A 55 6.32 -1.81 4.71
N ILE A 56 6.54 -2.86 5.51
CA ILE A 56 5.46 -3.70 6.05
C ILE A 56 4.82 -3.10 7.32
N GLU A 57 5.55 -2.22 8.02
CA GLU A 57 5.16 -1.77 9.36
C GLU A 57 4.23 -0.56 9.39
N GLY A 58 3.44 -0.48 10.47
CA GLY A 58 2.61 0.68 10.81
C GLY A 58 1.15 0.58 10.40
N ASP A 59 0.39 1.62 10.73
CA ASP A 59 -1.04 1.70 10.45
C ASP A 59 -1.31 1.92 8.95
N LEU A 60 -2.45 1.44 8.47
CA LEU A 60 -2.87 1.62 7.09
C LEU A 60 -3.33 3.06 6.84
N VAL A 61 -2.60 3.77 5.97
CA VAL A 61 -2.87 5.15 5.54
C VAL A 61 -3.22 5.20 4.05
N ARG A 62 -4.16 6.08 3.70
CA ARG A 62 -4.61 6.30 2.33
C ARG A 62 -3.55 7.07 1.55
N VAL A 63 -3.19 6.55 0.37
CA VAL A 63 -2.24 7.22 -0.55
C VAL A 63 -2.87 7.64 -1.87
N ALA A 64 -3.89 6.93 -2.34
CA ALA A 64 -4.62 7.28 -3.56
C ALA A 64 -6.09 6.86 -3.48
N GLY A 65 -6.94 7.54 -4.25
CA GLY A 65 -8.30 7.11 -4.58
C GLY A 65 -8.37 6.70 -6.05
N ALA A 66 -9.04 5.61 -6.33
CA ALA A 66 -9.32 5.11 -7.66
C ALA A 66 -10.84 5.14 -7.92
N MET A 67 -11.25 5.51 -9.12
CA MET A 67 -12.66 5.69 -9.48
C MET A 67 -13.38 4.35 -9.68
N ASN A 68 -12.63 3.29 -9.96
CA ASN A 68 -13.16 1.95 -10.19
C ASN A 68 -12.16 0.87 -9.74
N GLN A 69 -12.61 -0.39 -9.74
CA GLN A 69 -11.80 -1.52 -9.29
C GLN A 69 -10.56 -1.78 -10.17
N ALA A 70 -10.68 -1.63 -11.50
CA ALA A 70 -9.58 -1.91 -12.42
C ALA A 70 -8.42 -0.92 -12.23
N GLU A 71 -8.73 0.36 -12.06
CA GLU A 71 -7.75 1.40 -11.72
C GLU A 71 -7.09 1.11 -10.37
N ALA A 72 -7.87 0.72 -9.36
CA ALA A 72 -7.33 0.37 -8.05
C ALA A 72 -6.37 -0.83 -8.10
N GLU A 73 -6.71 -1.85 -8.87
CA GLU A 73 -5.86 -3.03 -9.08
C GLU A 73 -4.59 -2.69 -9.87
N PHE A 74 -4.68 -1.79 -10.86
CA PHE A 74 -3.51 -1.28 -11.59
C PHE A 74 -2.54 -0.55 -10.65
N VAL A 75 -3.05 0.37 -9.82
CA VAL A 75 -2.22 1.09 -8.84
C VAL A 75 -1.60 0.14 -7.82
N GLN A 76 -2.36 -0.84 -7.34
CA GLN A 76 -1.83 -1.87 -6.45
C GLN A 76 -0.72 -2.69 -7.13
N GLY A 77 -0.88 -3.03 -8.40
CA GLY A 77 0.13 -3.73 -9.19
C GLY A 77 1.42 -2.93 -9.29
N LEU A 78 1.32 -1.64 -9.64
CA LEU A 78 2.47 -0.73 -9.74
C LEU A 78 3.24 -0.65 -8.42
N LEU A 79 2.55 -0.41 -7.30
CA LEU A 79 3.18 -0.34 -5.98
C LEU A 79 3.85 -1.66 -5.59
N LEU A 80 3.26 -2.79 -5.97
CA LEU A 80 3.81 -4.11 -5.69
C LEU A 80 5.08 -4.40 -6.48
N GLU A 81 5.20 -3.90 -7.72
CA GLU A 81 6.44 -4.03 -8.51
C GLU A 81 7.60 -3.26 -7.86
N GLU A 82 7.31 -2.12 -7.21
CA GLU A 82 8.27 -1.38 -6.37
C GLU A 82 8.45 -1.96 -4.96
N GLY A 83 7.80 -3.09 -4.69
CA GLY A 83 7.88 -3.81 -3.42
C GLY A 83 7.11 -3.19 -2.25
N ILE A 84 6.21 -2.24 -2.53
CA ILE A 84 5.40 -1.57 -1.53
C ILE A 84 4.08 -2.35 -1.33
N PRO A 85 3.82 -2.89 -0.13
CA PRO A 85 2.58 -3.60 0.14
C PRO A 85 1.39 -2.63 0.19
N SER A 86 0.30 -2.98 -0.48
CA SER A 86 -0.92 -2.17 -0.51
C SER A 86 -2.18 -3.01 -0.31
N THR A 87 -3.21 -2.40 0.27
CA THR A 87 -4.53 -3.00 0.48
C THR A 87 -5.60 -2.08 -0.08
N LEU A 88 -6.55 -2.65 -0.83
CA LEU A 88 -7.69 -1.91 -1.36
C LEU A 88 -8.83 -1.88 -0.33
N ARG A 89 -9.37 -0.69 -0.05
CA ARG A 89 -10.59 -0.52 0.73
C ARG A 89 -11.68 0.12 -0.11
N ARG A 90 -12.94 -0.17 0.20
CA ARG A 90 -14.06 0.58 -0.38
C ARG A 90 -14.06 1.99 0.19
N THR A 91 -14.22 2.97 -0.70
CA THR A 91 -14.34 4.37 -0.26
C THR A 91 -15.60 4.55 0.55
N ARG A 92 -15.47 5.18 1.72
CA ARG A 92 -16.62 5.42 2.62
C ARG A 92 -17.65 6.31 1.94
N GLY A 93 -18.93 6.09 2.23
CA GLY A 93 -20.03 6.90 1.69
C GLY A 93 -20.55 6.46 0.32
N PHE A 94 -19.97 5.41 -0.29
CA PHE A 94 -20.39 4.86 -1.59
C PHE A 94 -20.97 3.44 -1.49
N ASP A 95 -21.56 3.07 -0.35
CA ASP A 95 -22.13 1.73 -0.07
C ASP A 95 -23.57 1.56 -0.59
N VAL A 96 -23.82 1.93 -1.85
CA VAL A 96 -25.12 1.74 -2.52
C VAL A 96 -25.04 0.50 -3.40
N PRO A 97 -26.06 -0.40 -3.47
CA PRO A 97 -25.98 -1.68 -4.20
C PRO A 97 -25.40 -1.59 -5.63
N ASP A 98 -25.78 -0.57 -6.41
CA ASP A 98 -25.25 -0.34 -7.77
C ASP A 98 -23.76 0.07 -7.79
N MET A 99 -23.26 0.66 -6.71
CA MET A 99 -21.87 1.09 -6.54
C MET A 99 -20.99 0.01 -5.87
N LEU A 100 -21.55 -1.06 -5.32
CA LEU A 100 -20.75 -2.11 -4.66
C LEU A 100 -19.90 -2.94 -5.65
N ALA A 101 -20.37 -3.04 -6.91
CA ALA A 101 -19.73 -3.84 -7.95
C ALA A 101 -18.63 -3.07 -8.72
N ALA A 102 -18.77 -1.75 -8.89
CA ALA A 102 -17.87 -0.94 -9.73
C ALA A 102 -17.44 0.40 -9.09
N GLY A 103 -17.79 0.65 -7.84
CA GLY A 103 -17.57 1.94 -7.17
C GLY A 103 -16.12 2.22 -6.77
N PRO A 104 -15.86 3.46 -6.32
CA PRO A 104 -14.53 3.95 -6.00
C PRO A 104 -13.86 3.16 -4.87
N ARG A 105 -12.52 3.10 -4.93
CA ARG A 105 -11.67 2.38 -3.98
C ARG A 105 -10.55 3.26 -3.49
N ASP A 106 -10.21 3.10 -2.23
CA ASP A 106 -9.03 3.72 -1.63
C ASP A 106 -7.88 2.71 -1.62
N VAL A 107 -6.72 3.16 -2.10
CA VAL A 107 -5.46 2.43 -2.02
C VAL A 107 -4.78 2.81 -0.70
N MET A 108 -4.60 1.82 0.16
CA MET A 108 -4.01 1.98 1.48
C MET A 108 -2.63 1.30 1.52
N VAL A 109 -1.66 1.93 2.16
CA VAL A 109 -0.34 1.35 2.41
C VAL A 109 -0.01 1.44 3.90
N PRO A 110 0.85 0.56 4.45
CA PRO A 110 1.39 0.76 5.79
C PRO A 110 2.14 2.09 5.90
N ALA A 111 2.09 2.72 7.08
CA ALA A 111 2.68 4.02 7.31
C ALA A 111 4.17 4.10 6.92
N ALA A 112 4.93 3.00 7.10
CA ALA A 112 6.33 2.93 6.72
C ALA A 112 6.57 3.09 5.21
N GLY A 113 5.63 2.66 4.36
CA GLY A 113 5.72 2.76 2.90
C GLY A 113 5.06 4.00 2.30
N ARG A 114 4.50 4.90 3.13
CA ARG A 114 3.68 6.05 2.66
C ARG A 114 4.42 6.96 1.72
N ASP A 115 5.62 7.40 2.10
CA ASP A 115 6.34 8.43 1.35
C ASP A 115 6.89 7.84 0.04
N ALA A 116 7.46 6.63 0.11
CA ALA A 116 7.87 5.88 -1.10
C ALA A 116 6.69 5.64 -2.06
N ALA A 117 5.50 5.30 -1.55
CA ALA A 117 4.32 5.11 -2.39
C ALA A 117 3.91 6.41 -3.10
N ARG A 118 4.00 7.55 -2.42
CA ARG A 118 3.69 8.85 -3.01
C ARG A 118 4.66 9.20 -4.12
N ASP A 119 5.96 8.97 -3.89
CA ASP A 119 6.98 9.23 -4.90
C ASP A 119 6.73 8.41 -6.17
N VAL A 120 6.44 7.11 -6.03
CA VAL A 120 6.10 6.22 -7.16
C VAL A 120 4.86 6.69 -7.91
N LEU A 121 3.81 7.10 -7.19
CA LEU A 121 2.56 7.52 -7.82
C LEU A 121 2.69 8.88 -8.52
N LEU A 122 3.52 9.78 -7.98
CA LEU A 122 3.85 11.05 -8.61
C LEU A 122 4.64 10.84 -9.90
N GLU A 123 5.63 9.95 -9.87
CA GLU A 123 6.46 9.62 -11.04
C GLU A 123 5.64 8.94 -12.14
N ALA A 124 4.65 8.11 -11.78
CA ALA A 124 3.75 7.49 -12.73
C ALA A 124 2.63 8.41 -13.26
N GLU A 125 2.57 9.68 -12.83
CA GLU A 125 1.49 10.64 -13.13
C GLU A 125 0.07 10.15 -12.75
N ILE A 126 -0.04 9.17 -11.85
CA ILE A 126 -1.32 8.54 -11.47
C ILE A 126 -2.08 9.38 -10.43
N VAL A 127 -1.41 10.33 -9.76
CA VAL A 127 -2.03 11.11 -8.68
C VAL A 127 -3.00 12.16 -9.23
N ARG A 128 -4.30 11.93 -9.03
CA ARG A 128 -5.22 13.01 -8.66
C ARG A 128 -5.06 13.24 -7.17
N ASP A 129 -4.52 14.39 -6.80
CA ASP A 129 -4.30 14.79 -5.42
C ASP A 129 -5.67 15.12 -4.79
N GLU A 130 -6.44 14.08 -4.44
CA GLU A 130 -7.67 14.27 -3.68
C GLU A 130 -7.27 14.29 -2.19
N PRO A 131 -7.36 15.44 -1.50
CA PRO A 131 -6.92 15.56 -0.13
C PRO A 131 -7.59 14.47 0.72
N PRO A 132 -6.90 13.95 1.76
CA PRO A 132 -7.51 13.00 2.67
C PRO A 132 -8.84 13.59 3.13
N GLY A 133 -9.93 12.86 2.90
CA GLY A 133 -11.26 13.23 3.36
C GLY A 133 -11.31 13.17 4.88
N ASP A 134 -10.68 14.14 5.54
CA ASP A 134 -11.15 14.63 6.82
C ASP A 134 -12.52 15.25 6.53
N GLU A 135 -13.57 14.44 6.56
CA GLU A 135 -14.93 14.95 6.55
C GLU A 135 -15.02 15.98 7.69
N PRO A 136 -15.20 17.28 7.39
CA PRO A 136 -15.19 18.28 8.44
C PRO A 136 -16.34 17.95 9.37
N ALA A 137 -16.03 17.74 10.65
CA ALA A 137 -17.05 17.40 11.64
C ALA A 137 -18.19 18.43 11.54
N PRO A 138 -19.45 18.01 11.37
CA PRO A 138 -20.54 18.91 10.96
C PRO A 138 -20.74 20.09 11.92
N TRP A 139 -20.40 19.91 13.19
CA TRP A 139 -20.41 20.99 14.19
C TRP A 139 -19.36 22.07 13.93
N ARG A 140 -18.18 21.75 13.37
CA ARG A 140 -17.15 22.73 13.02
C ARG A 140 -17.63 23.63 11.89
N VAL A 141 -18.29 23.04 10.88
CA VAL A 141 -18.89 23.79 9.79
C VAL A 141 -19.99 24.72 10.32
N LEU A 142 -20.88 24.21 11.18
CA LEU A 142 -21.92 25.03 11.83
C LEU A 142 -21.32 26.16 12.67
N ALA A 143 -20.28 25.89 13.46
CA ALA A 143 -19.62 26.89 14.30
C ALA A 143 -18.97 28.00 13.46
N VAL A 144 -18.28 27.65 12.36
CA VAL A 144 -17.70 28.62 11.43
C VAL A 144 -18.80 29.46 10.78
N LEU A 145 -19.89 28.83 10.33
CA LEU A 145 -21.01 29.52 9.70
C LEU A 145 -21.66 30.51 10.67
N LEU A 146 -21.93 30.10 11.92
CA LEU A 146 -22.49 30.96 12.95
C LEU A 146 -21.55 32.12 13.30
N ALA A 147 -20.24 31.87 13.37
CA ALA A 147 -19.26 32.93 13.63
C ALA A 147 -19.26 33.97 12.50
N VAL A 148 -19.28 33.54 11.23
CA VAL A 148 -19.37 34.45 10.07
C VAL A 148 -20.66 35.26 10.10
N LEU A 149 -21.80 34.62 10.39
CA LEU A 149 -23.09 35.31 10.49
C LEU A 149 -23.10 36.33 11.65
N ALA A 150 -22.57 35.98 12.81
CA ALA A 150 -22.49 36.87 13.96
C ALA A 150 -21.61 38.09 13.68
N VAL A 151 -20.45 37.89 13.03
CA VAL A 151 -19.57 38.99 12.61
C VAL A 151 -20.25 39.88 11.59
N GLY A 152 -20.92 39.30 10.58
CA GLY A 152 -21.68 40.06 9.59
C GLY A 152 -22.79 40.91 10.23
N ALA A 153 -23.55 40.32 11.16
CA ALA A 153 -24.58 41.01 11.90
C ALA A 153 -24.01 42.16 12.76
N LEU A 154 -22.87 41.94 13.42
CA LEU A 154 -22.18 42.96 14.22
C LEU A 154 -21.73 44.15 13.37
N VAL A 155 -21.15 43.88 12.18
CA VAL A 155 -20.70 44.91 11.24
C VAL A 155 -21.88 45.75 10.76
N VAL A 156 -22.99 45.11 10.39
CA VAL A 156 -24.21 45.82 9.98
C VAL A 156 -24.74 46.67 11.13
N TRP A 157 -24.80 46.13 12.34
CA TRP A 157 -25.30 46.84 13.52
C TRP A 157 -24.44 48.06 13.87
N LEU A 158 -23.12 47.92 13.90
CA LEU A 158 -22.19 49.04 14.12
C LEU A 158 -22.30 50.09 13.00
N GLY A 159 -22.48 49.65 11.76
CA GLY A 159 -22.70 50.56 10.63
C GLY A 159 -24.00 51.37 10.76
N THR A 160 -25.07 50.76 11.28
CA THR A 160 -26.33 51.47 11.52
C THR A 160 -26.25 52.46 12.69
N GLU A 161 -25.54 52.12 13.78
CA GLU A 161 -25.33 53.02 14.92
C GLU A 161 -24.43 54.21 14.57
N LEU A 162 -23.44 54.02 13.70
CA LEU A 162 -22.54 55.10 13.25
C LEU A 162 -23.16 56.01 12.17
N ALA A 163 -24.21 55.57 11.48
CA ALA A 163 -24.89 56.31 10.43
C ALA A 163 -26.17 57.03 10.90
N ALA A 164 -26.61 56.77 12.13
CA ALA A 164 -27.73 57.44 12.80
C ALA A 164 -27.24 58.65 13.61
#